data_AF-A0A165WWP1-F1
#
_entry.id   AF-A0A165WWP1-F1
#
_cell.length_a   1.000
_cell.length_b   1.000
_cell.length_c   1.000
_cell.angle_alpha   90.00
_cell.angle_beta   90.00
_cell.angle_gamma   90.00
#
_symmetry.space_group_name_H-M   'P 1'
#
loop_
_entity.id
_entity.type
_entity.pdbx_description
1 polymer ?
#
loop_
_entity_poly.entity_id
_entity_poly.type
_entity_poly.pdbx_seq_one_letter_code
_entity_poly.pdbx_strand_id
1 'polypeptide(L)'
;TALCISDSFAQRHSLPRILKDVPVPITAVDGRPIAGGLVSHNIITHLVVKGHSEAIRLGVISVGYPVILGLDWLRCHNPDIDWE
;
A
#
# COMPACT_ATOMS: atom_id res chain seq x y z
N THR A 1 -4.67 9.58 -1.22
CA THR A 1 -3.38 9.07 -1.75
C THR A 1 -3.10 7.77 -1.04
N ALA A 2 -3.03 6.66 -1.77
CA ALA A 2 -3.09 5.33 -1.16
C ALA A 2 -1.70 4.69 -1.14
N LEU A 3 -1.23 4.36 0.06
CA LEU A 3 -0.11 3.45 0.27
C LEU A 3 -0.73 2.07 0.48
N CYS A 4 -0.35 1.10 -0.33
CA CYS A 4 -1.04 -0.19 -0.37
C CYS A 4 -0.08 -1.37 -0.39
N ILE A 5 -0.56 -2.50 0.10
CA ILE A 5 0.13 -3.79 0.07
C ILE A 5 -0.82 -4.85 -0.47
N SER A 6 -0.28 -5.76 -1.28
CA SER A 6 -1.05 -6.88 -1.81
C SER A 6 -1.38 -7.88 -0.70
N ASP A 7 -2.63 -8.34 -0.66
CA ASP A 7 -3.08 -9.33 0.31
C ASP A 7 -2.28 -10.64 0.22
N SER A 8 -1.95 -11.08 -0.99
CA SER A 8 -1.16 -12.31 -1.22
C SER A 8 0.29 -12.15 -0.76
N PHE A 9 0.87 -10.97 -0.98
CA PHE A 9 2.21 -10.64 -0.48
C PHE A 9 2.23 -10.58 1.05
N ALA A 10 1.25 -9.92 1.66
CA ALA A 10 1.09 -9.88 3.12
C ALA A 10 0.92 -11.28 3.74
N GLN A 11 0.10 -12.14 3.12
CA GLN A 11 -0.06 -13.55 3.51
C GLN A 11 1.27 -14.30 3.46
N ARG A 12 1.99 -14.21 2.33
CA ARG A 12 3.28 -14.89 2.13
C ARG A 12 4.30 -14.53 3.20
N HIS A 13 4.32 -13.27 3.63
CA HIS A 13 5.23 -12.77 4.64
C HIS A 13 4.66 -12.78 6.07
N SER A 14 3.48 -13.40 6.28
CA SER A 14 2.83 -13.50 7.59
C SER A 14 2.65 -12.15 8.29
N LEU A 15 2.39 -11.09 7.52
CA LEU A 15 2.21 -9.75 8.06
C LEU A 15 0.83 -9.62 8.75
N PRO A 16 0.77 -9.10 9.98
CA PRO A 16 -0.46 -9.01 10.74
C PRO A 16 -1.39 -7.94 10.15
N ARG A 17 -2.62 -8.35 9.81
CA ARG A 17 -3.67 -7.45 9.33
C ARG A 17 -4.43 -6.87 10.51
N ILE A 18 -4.67 -5.57 10.48
CA ILE A 18 -5.45 -4.84 11.47
C ILE A 18 -6.71 -4.33 10.79
N LEU A 19 -7.87 -4.65 11.36
CA LEU A 19 -9.15 -4.14 10.88
C LEU A 19 -9.22 -2.62 11.10
N LYS A 20 -9.72 -1.88 10.11
CA LYS A 20 -9.98 -0.44 10.22
C LYS A 20 -11.36 -0.22 10.85
N ASP A 21 -11.48 0.79 11.69
CA ASP A 21 -12.78 1.21 12.25
C ASP A 21 -13.75 1.64 11.14
N VAL A 22 -13.22 2.30 10.11
CA VAL A 22 -13.99 2.76 8.94
C VAL A 22 -13.28 2.28 7.66
N PRO A 23 -13.90 1.35 6.91
CA PRO A 23 -13.44 0.98 5.57
C PRO A 23 -13.41 2.18 4.64
N VAL A 24 -12.38 2.29 3.80
CA VAL A 24 -12.21 3.42 2.88
C VAL A 24 -12.42 2.96 1.45
N PRO A 25 -13.27 3.62 0.64
CA PRO A 25 -13.45 3.24 -0.74
C PRO A 25 -12.19 3.52 -1.56
N ILE A 26 -11.86 2.60 -2.46
CA ILE A 26 -10.74 2.77 -3.38
C ILE A 26 -11.16 2.43 -4.81
N THR A 27 -10.80 3.33 -5.71
CA THR A 27 -11.12 3.26 -7.13
C THR A 27 -9.82 3.30 -7.92
N ALA A 28 -9.76 2.48 -8.96
CA ALA A 28 -8.70 2.53 -9.96
C ALA A 28 -8.83 3.79 -10.82
N VAL A 29 -7.79 4.06 -11.61
CA VAL A 29 -7.72 5.23 -12.51
C VAL A 29 -8.84 5.20 -13.56
N ASP A 30 -9.28 4.00 -13.96
CA ASP A 30 -10.41 3.80 -14.89
C ASP A 30 -11.79 3.95 -14.23
N GLY A 31 -11.83 4.34 -12.95
CA GLY A 31 -13.06 4.52 -12.18
C GLY A 31 -13.68 3.24 -11.65
N ARG A 32 -13.05 2.07 -11.84
CA ARG A 32 -13.56 0.79 -11.31
C ARG A 32 -13.12 0.56 -9.86
N PRO A 33 -13.95 -0.04 -9.00
CA PRO A 33 -13.56 -0.35 -7.63
C PRO A 33 -12.40 -1.35 -7.60
N ILE A 34 -11.36 -1.09 -6.78
CA ILE A 34 -10.29 -2.07 -6.54
C ILE A 34 -10.74 -3.01 -5.41
N ALA A 35 -10.57 -4.32 -5.60
CA ALA A 35 -10.77 -5.34 -4.55
C ALA A 35 -12.15 -5.28 -3.86
N GLY A 36 -13.24 -5.19 -4.62
CA GLY A 36 -14.60 -5.07 -4.08
C GLY A 36 -14.95 -3.66 -3.59
N GLY A 37 -14.04 -2.70 -3.75
CA GLY A 37 -14.29 -1.27 -3.60
C GLY A 37 -14.08 -0.71 -2.21
N LEU A 38 -13.67 -1.51 -1.22
CA LEU A 38 -13.42 -1.06 0.15
C LEU A 38 -12.11 -1.63 0.70
N VAL A 39 -11.25 -0.76 1.20
CA VAL A 39 -10.07 -1.14 2.01
C VAL A 39 -10.49 -1.22 3.46
N SER A 40 -10.69 -2.44 3.97
CA SER A 40 -11.12 -2.72 5.34
C SER A 40 -9.97 -3.01 6.31
N HIS A 41 -8.79 -3.40 5.80
CA HIS A 41 -7.65 -3.75 6.63
C HIS A 41 -6.44 -2.88 6.31
N ASN A 42 -5.60 -2.67 7.31
CA ASN A 42 -4.27 -2.10 7.14
C ASN A 42 -3.20 -3.01 7.75
N ILE A 43 -1.96 -2.76 7.38
CA ILE A 43 -0.76 -3.35 7.97
C ILE A 43 0.14 -2.20 8.38
N ILE A 44 0.68 -2.25 9.60
CA ILE A 44 1.73 -1.35 10.06
C ILE A 44 3.03 -2.15 10.02
N THR A 45 4.00 -1.67 9.24
CA THR A 45 5.28 -2.36 9.05
C THR A 45 6.41 -1.34 8.85
N HIS A 46 7.66 -1.79 8.88
CA HIS A 46 8.81 -0.97 8.52
C HIS A 46 9.10 -1.10 7.02
N LEU A 47 9.14 0.05 6.33
CA LEU A 47 9.65 0.17 4.97
C LEU A 47 11.14 0.50 5.06
N VAL A 48 11.96 -0.22 4.29
CA VAL A 48 13.39 0.06 4.12
C VAL A 48 13.69 0.18 2.64
N VAL A 49 14.15 1.35 2.19
CA VAL A 49 14.46 1.64 0.78
C VAL A 49 15.72 2.48 0.70
N LYS A 50 16.76 2.00 0.00
CA LYS A 50 18.02 2.75 -0.27
C LYS A 50 18.56 3.56 0.94
N GLY A 51 18.66 2.94 2.11
CA GLY A 51 19.19 3.59 3.33
C GLY A 51 18.19 4.44 4.11
N HIS A 52 16.97 4.63 3.60
CA HIS A 52 15.84 5.20 4.34
C HIS A 52 15.07 4.09 5.07
N SER A 53 14.59 4.39 6.28
CA SER A 53 13.69 3.50 7.03
C SER A 53 12.63 4.28 7.79
N GLU A 54 11.38 3.83 7.68
CA GLU A 54 10.25 4.43 8.39
C GLU A 54 9.17 3.39 8.72
N ALA A 55 8.34 3.71 9.73
CA ALA A 55 7.12 2.96 9.98
C ALA A 55 6.01 3.47 9.04
N ILE A 56 5.43 2.57 8.25
CA ILE A 56 4.42 2.88 7.25
C ILE A 56 3.12 2.14 7.53
N ARG A 57 2.00 2.78 7.22
CA ARG A 57 0.67 2.16 7.23
C ARG A 57 0.22 1.89 5.79
N LEU A 58 -0.01 0.62 5.48
CA LEU A 58 -0.39 0.15 4.14
C LEU A 58 -1.81 -0.40 4.16
N GLY A 59 -2.67 0.08 3.25
CA GLY A 59 -3.98 -0.52 3.01
C GLY A 59 -3.85 -1.86 2.32
N VAL A 60 -4.56 -2.88 2.80
CA VAL A 60 -4.53 -4.22 2.18
C VAL A 60 -5.49 -4.25 1.00
N ILE A 61 -4.99 -4.59 -0.18
CA ILE A 61 -5.79 -4.69 -1.42
C ILE A 61 -5.43 -5.94 -2.22
N SER A 62 -6.36 -6.42 -3.04
CA SER A 62 -6.13 -7.54 -3.96
C SER A 62 -5.60 -7.04 -5.30
N VAL A 63 -4.27 -6.89 -5.42
CA VAL A 63 -3.57 -6.47 -6.64
C VAL A 63 -2.33 -7.33 -6.93
N GLY A 64 -1.87 -7.31 -8.17
CA GLY A 64 -0.73 -8.10 -8.64
C GLY A 64 0.66 -7.58 -8.22
N TYR A 65 0.75 -6.38 -7.64
CA TYR A 65 2.00 -5.76 -7.21
C TYR A 65 2.19 -5.88 -5.69
N PRO A 66 3.38 -6.25 -5.17
CA PRO A 66 3.61 -6.45 -3.74
C PRO A 66 3.24 -5.25 -2.87
N VAL A 67 3.74 -4.07 -3.25
CA VAL A 67 3.58 -2.80 -2.53
C VAL A 67 3.38 -1.70 -3.56
N ILE A 68 2.50 -0.76 -3.28
CA ILE A 68 2.27 0.45 -4.08
C ILE A 68 2.53 1.66 -3.20
N LEU A 69 3.53 2.46 -3.57
CA LEU A 69 3.82 3.74 -2.92
C LEU A 69 3.14 4.86 -3.70
N GLY A 70 2.29 5.61 -3.00
CA GLY A 70 1.51 6.70 -3.60
C GLY A 70 2.33 7.97 -3.83
N LEU A 71 1.77 8.88 -4.61
CA LEU A 71 2.41 10.16 -4.96
C LEU A 71 2.83 11.02 -3.76
N ASP A 72 2.08 11.01 -2.66
CA ASP A 72 2.46 11.80 -1.48
C ASP A 72 3.76 11.29 -0.85
N TRP A 73 3.97 9.98 -0.84
CA TRP A 73 5.22 9.38 -0.38
C TRP A 73 6.37 9.76 -1.30
N LEU A 74 6.15 9.69 -2.62
CA LEU A 74 7.13 10.08 -3.63
C LEU A 74 7.48 11.58 -3.54
N ARG A 75 6.49 12.46 -3.34
CA ARG A 75 6.71 13.91 -3.17
C ARG A 75 7.46 14.24 -1.90
N CYS A 76 7.18 13.51 -0.82
CA CYS A 76 7.83 13.72 0.47
C CYS A 76 9.31 13.29 0.46
N HIS A 77 9.61 12.16 -0.17
CA HIS A 77 10.96 11.57 -0.15
C HIS A 77 11.80 11.91 -1.39
N ASN A 78 11.17 12.33 -2.48
CA ASN A 78 11.78 12.64 -3.77
C ASN A 78 12.87 11.62 -4.19
N PRO A 79 12.53 10.33 -4.28
CA PRO A 79 13.51 9.31 -4.62
C PRO A 79 14.03 9.51 -6.04
N ASP A 80 15.28 9.10 -6.26
CA ASP A 80 15.84 8.97 -7.60
C ASP A 80 15.16 7.79 -8.33
N ILE A 81 14.46 8.11 -9.43
CA ILE A 81 13.74 7.16 -10.26
C ILE A 81 14.56 6.91 -11.52
N ASP A 82 15.14 5.73 -11.58
CA ASP A 82 15.71 5.18 -12.80
C ASP A 82 14.59 4.48 -13.57
N TRP A 83 14.37 4.90 -14.82
CA TRP A 83 13.32 4.34 -15.67
C TRP A 83 13.84 3.22 -16.59
N GLU A 84 15.11 2.82 -16.43
CA GLU A 84 15.85 1.88 -17.28
C GLU A 84 16.54 0.75 -16.50
#